data_AF-K3WGE8-F1
#
_entry.id   AF-K3WGE8-F1
#
_cell.length_a   1.000
_cell.length_b   1.000
_cell.length_c   1.000
_cell.angle_alpha   90.00
_cell.angle_beta   90.00
_cell.angle_gamma   90.00
#
_symmetry.space_group_name_H-M   'P 1'
#
loop_
_entity.id
_entity.type
_entity.pdbx_description
1 polymer ?
#
loop_
_entity_poly.entity_id
_entity_poly.type
_entity_poly.pdbx_seq_one_letter_code
_entity_poly.pdbx_strand_id
1 'polypeptide(L)' 'MASLRQTCHTYSLTTDMWTDRAMRSFICLTMHFVDGDFHQHIWVLEVEGFQGKHDDGLSGFE' A
#
# COMPACT_ATOMS: atom_id res chain seq x y z
N MET A 1 3.93 13.55 21.31
CA MET A 1 3.42 13.02 20.03
C MET A 1 2.72 11.71 20.34
N ALA A 2 1.42 11.58 20.03
CA ALA A 2 0.73 10.30 20.13
C ALA A 2 1.32 9.33 19.08
N SER A 3 1.47 8.06 19.45
CA SER A 3 1.93 7.04 18.50
C SER A 3 0.84 6.77 17.45
N LEU A 4 1.22 6.37 16.24
CA LEU A 4 0.29 5.95 15.19
C LEU A 4 -0.75 4.94 15.70
N ARG A 5 -0.33 4.03 16.57
CA ARG A 5 -1.20 2.99 17.17
C ARG A 5 -2.28 3.54 18.10
N GLN A 6 -2.09 4.75 18.62
CA GLN A 6 -3.04 5.43 19.51
C GLN A 6 -4.07 6.23 18.73
N THR A 7 -3.74 6.69 17.52
CA THR A 7 -4.62 7.54 16.70
C THR A 7 -5.30 6.77 15.57
N CYS A 8 -4.71 5.66 15.10
CA CYS A 8 -5.23 4.84 14.01
C CYS A 8 -5.93 3.58 14.54
N HIS A 9 -7.23 3.67 14.80
CA HIS A 9 -8.05 2.52 15.24
C HIS A 9 -8.48 1.61 14.09
N THR A 10 -8.75 2.20 12.93
CA THR A 10 -9.16 1.48 11.71
C THR A 10 -8.48 2.10 10.52
N TYR A 11 -7.97 1.27 9.61
CA TYR A 11 -7.34 1.70 8.37
C TYR A 11 -7.79 0.83 7.21
N SER A 12 -7.72 1.38 6.00
CA SER A 12 -7.74 0.62 4.75
C SER A 12 -6.38 0.73 4.07
N LEU A 13 -6.01 -0.31 3.34
CA LEU A 13 -4.84 -0.32 2.47
C LEU A 13 -5.32 -0.39 1.02
N THR A 14 -4.75 0.44 0.17
CA THR A 14 -4.89 0.33 -1.28
C THR A 14 -3.55 -0.03 -1.89
N THR A 15 -3.60 -0.94 -2.87
CA THR A 15 -2.46 -1.27 -3.71
C THR A 15 -2.76 -0.77 -5.12
N ASP A 16 -1.92 0.12 -5.63
CA ASP A 16 -2.03 0.65 -6.98
C ASP A 16 -0.88 0.11 -7.83
N MET A 17 -1.19 -0.46 -8.99
CA MET A 17 -0.19 -1.01 -9.91
C MET A 17 -0.25 -0.29 -11.25
N TRP A 18 0.90 0.11 -11.78
CA TRP A 18 0.97 0.77 -13.09
C TRP A 18 2.28 0.44 -13.81
N THR A 19 2.28 0.68 -15.12
CA THR A 19 3.48 0.61 -15.97
C THR A 19 3.77 1.99 -16.51
N ASP A 20 5.01 2.45 -16.41
CA ASP A 20 5.41 3.74 -16.96
C ASP A 20 5.71 3.68 -18.47
N ARG A 21 6.04 4.84 -19.07
CA ARG A 21 6.37 4.90 -20.51
C ARG A 21 7.67 4.18 -20.87
N ALA A 22 8.54 3.90 -19.90
CA ALA A 22 9.77 3.13 -20.08
C ALA A 22 9.53 1.63 -19.87
N MET A 23 8.27 1.17 -19.84
CA MET A 23 7.87 -0.21 -19.62
C MET A 23 8.34 -0.80 -18.28
N ARG A 24 8.48 0.05 -17.25
CA ARG A 24 8.79 -0.38 -15.88
C ARG A 24 7.49 -0.51 -15.09
N SER A 25 7.32 -1.63 -14.39
CA SER A 25 6.15 -1.87 -13.55
C SER A 25 6.41 -1.44 -12.11
N PHE A 26 5.38 -0.86 -11.50
CA PHE A 26 5.41 -0.34 -10.14
C PHE A 26 4.19 -0.79 -9.35
N ILE A 27 4.38 -0.98 -8.06
CA ILE A 27 3.31 -1.16 -7.08
C ILE A 27 3.48 -0.11 -5.97
N CYS A 28 2.38 0.50 -5.56
CA CYS A 28 2.31 1.43 -4.43
C CYS A 28 1.42 0.84 -3.36
N LEU A 29 1.85 0.93 -2.10
CA LEU A 29 1.03 0.65 -0.93
C LEU A 29 0.67 1.96 -0.23
N THR A 30 -0.62 2.28 -0.21
CA THR A 30 -1.14 3.48 0.47
C THR A 30 -2.05 3.08 1.62
N MET A 31 -1.83 3.68 2.78
CA MET A 31 -2.68 3.53 3.95
C MET A 31 -3.60 4.73 4.09
N HIS A 32 -4.88 4.46 4.28
CA HIS A 32 -5.91 5.46 4.54
C HIS A 32 -6.51 5.19 5.91
N PHE A 33 -6.57 6.21 6.76
CA PHE A 33 -7.22 6.08 8.07
C PHE A 33 -7.85 7.40 8.49
N VAL A 34 -8.72 7.32 9.49
CA VAL A 34 -9.35 8.47 10.12
C VAL A 34 -8.91 8.50 11.58
N ASP A 35 -8.49 9.66 12.06
CA ASP A 35 -8.09 9.84 13.46
C ASP A 35 -9.28 10.12 14.39
N GLY A 36 -9.00 10.31 15.69
CA GLY A 36 -10.01 10.60 16.69
C GLY A 36 -10.74 11.94 16.51
N ASP A 37 -10.16 12.87 15.74
CA ASP A 37 -10.74 14.17 15.40
C ASP A 37 -11.48 14.13 14.05
N PHE A 38 -11.68 12.93 13.49
CA PHE A 38 -12.30 12.68 12.18
C PHE A 38 -11.53 13.28 11.00
N HIS A 39 -10.23 13.55 11.14
CA HIS A 39 -9.40 13.92 10.00
C HIS A 39 -8.98 12.68 9.21
N GLN A 40 -9.13 12.77 7.90
CA GLN A 40 -8.64 11.75 6.97
C GLN A 40 -7.13 11.92 6.77
N HIS A 41 -6.41 10.81 6.89
CA HIS A 41 -4.98 10.69 6.61
C HIS A 41 -4.75 9.72 5.46
N ILE A 42 -3.88 10.11 4.52
CA ILE A 42 -3.50 9.30 3.35
C ILE A 42 -1.99 9.24 3.29
N TRP A 43 -1.41 8.09 3.61
CA TRP A 43 0.03 7.91 3.71
C TRP A 43 0.51 6.88 2.69
N VAL A 44 1.39 7.31 1.79
CA VAL A 44 2.15 6.40 0.94
C VAL A 44 3.22 5.74 1.80
N LEU A 45 3.08 4.43 2.00
CA LEU A 45 4.03 3.66 2.81
C LEU A 45 5.25 3.28 1.99
N GLU A 46 5.02 2.82 0.76
CA GLU A 46 6.05 2.27 -0.09
C GLU A 46 5.63 2.35 -1.56
N VAL A 47 6.61 2.59 -2.43
CA VAL A 47 6.48 2.53 -3.89
C VAL A 47 7.67 1.77 -4.42
N GLU A 48 7.42 0.59 -4.97
CA GLU A 48 8.47 -0.30 -5.44
C GLU A 48 8.32 -0.60 -6.93
N GLY A 49 9.46 -0.65 -7.61
CA GLY A 49 9.54 -1.15 -8.97
C GLY A 49 9.70 -2.68 -8.94
N PHE A 50 8.94 -3.40 -9.77
CA PHE A 50 9.06 -4.85 -9.88
C PHE A 50 9.26 -5.27 -11.34
N GLN A 51 10.07 -6.30 -11.55
CA GLN A 51 10.29 -6.88 -12.88
C GLN A 51 9.34 -8.06 -13.09
N GLY A 52 8.25 -7.82 -13.83
CA GLY A 52 7.60 -8.77 -14.75
C GLY A 52 7.24 -10.18 -14.27
N LYS A 53 7.22 -10.50 -12.97
CA LYS A 53 6.67 -11.74 -12.43
C LYS A 53 5.29 -11.47 -11.86
N HIS A 54 4.28 -11.65 -12.70
CA HIS A 54 2.87 -11.66 -12.31
C HIS A 54 2.42 -13.11 -12.05
N ASP A 55 3.23 -13.88 -11.34
CA ASP A 55 2.87 -15.24 -10.94
C ASP A 55 2.09 -15.13 -9.62
N ASP A 56 0.82 -15.57 -9.61
CA ASP A 56 0.07 -15.76 -8.36
C ASP A 56 0.79 -16.86 -7.58
N GLY A 57 1.65 -16.47 -6.62
CA GLY A 57 2.67 -17.31 -5.98
C GLY A 57 2.16 -18.47 -5.12
N LEU A 58 0.99 -19.04 -5.42
CA LEU A 58 0.42 -20.21 -4.75
C LEU A 58 1.01 -21.56 -5.22
N SER A 59 2.12 -21.56 -5.95
CA SER A 59 2.78 -22.79 -6.43
C SER A 59 3.60 -23.56 -5.35
N GLY A 60 3.11 -23.60 -4.11
CA GLY A 60 3.86 -24.19 -2.99
C GLY A 60 3.06 -24.73 -1.80
N PHE A 61 1.74 -24.90 -1.93
CA PHE A 61 0.95 -25.65 -0.95
C PHE A 61 0.32 -26.87 -1.64
N GLU A 62 1.12 -27.93 -1.77
CA GLU A 62 0.64 -29.31 -1.89
C GLU A 62 0.40 -29.92 -0.50
#